data_AF-A0A537LUP0-F1
#
_entry.id   AF-A0A537LUP0-F1
#
_cell.length_a   1.000
_cell.length_b   1.000
_cell.length_c   1.000
_cell.angle_alpha   90.00
_cell.angle_beta   90.00
_cell.angle_gamma   90.00
#
_symmetry.space_group_name_H-M   'P 1'
#
loop_
_entity.id
_entity.type
_entity.pdbx_description
1 polymer ?
#
loop_
_entity_poly.entity_id
_entity_poly.type
_entity_poly.pdbx_seq_one_letter_code
_entity_poly.pdbx_strand_id
1 'polypeptide(L)'
;LQQRGAAAIIFTHPGQAIHEMICTTIWGAPDLDSLPRKPGVAVVSVNRPDGEALVGMARNGGLDVALHTRLREGWMRCPVVVAEIPGTDEPDVFLLAHGHLDSWHVGIGDNATGDATLLELARIF
;
A
#
# COMPACT_ATOMS: atom_id res chain seq x y z
N LEU A 1 5.57 17.45 -2.81
CA LEU A 1 4.91 18.43 -1.91
C LEU A 1 5.84 18.85 -0.77
N GLN A 2 6.40 17.92 0.01
CA GLN A 2 7.39 18.23 1.06
C GLN A 2 8.56 19.11 0.58
N GLN A 3 9.22 18.76 -0.54
CA GLN A 3 10.31 19.56 -1.12
C GLN A 3 9.89 20.99 -1.53
N ARG A 4 8.58 21.26 -1.63
CA ARG A 4 8.02 22.59 -1.89
C ARG A 4 7.59 23.32 -0.62
N GLY A 5 7.94 22.81 0.56
CA GLY A 5 7.68 23.46 1.85
C GLY A 5 6.37 23.05 2.56
N ALA A 6 5.66 22.03 2.07
CA ALA A 6 4.47 21.52 2.77
C ALA A 6 4.89 20.88 4.12
N ALA A 7 4.30 21.34 5.23
CA ALA A 7 4.57 20.81 6.58
C ALA A 7 3.82 19.49 6.90
N ALA A 8 2.71 19.26 6.21
CA ALA A 8 1.91 18.04 6.25
C ALA A 8 1.13 17.90 4.94
N ILE A 9 0.60 16.71 4.65
CA ILE A 9 -0.16 16.43 3.43
C ILE A 9 -1.45 15.67 3.80
N ILE A 10 -2.59 16.15 3.27
CA ILE A 10 -3.89 15.47 3.37
C ILE A 10 -4.30 15.07 1.95
N PHE A 11 -4.48 13.78 1.70
CA PHE A 11 -5.00 13.27 0.44
C PHE A 11 -6.50 12.99 0.54
N THR A 12 -7.27 13.49 -0.43
CA THR A 12 -8.70 13.20 -0.54
C THR A 12 -8.91 12.06 -1.53
N HIS A 13 -9.49 10.97 -1.06
CA HIS A 13 -9.91 9.88 -1.95
C HIS A 13 -11.27 10.17 -2.58
N PRO A 14 -11.54 9.64 -3.79
CA PRO A 14 -12.78 9.95 -4.50
C PRO A 14 -14.00 9.20 -3.95
N GLY A 15 -13.86 8.27 -3.00
CA GLY A 15 -14.93 7.43 -2.49
C GLY A 15 -15.52 7.91 -1.14
N GLN A 16 -16.58 7.24 -0.69
CA GLN A 16 -17.09 7.39 0.68
C GLN A 16 -16.16 6.73 1.71
N ALA A 17 -15.55 5.61 1.32
CA ALA A 17 -14.50 4.96 2.09
C ALA A 17 -13.12 5.56 1.77
N ILE A 18 -12.25 5.57 2.77
CA ILE A 18 -10.82 5.83 2.56
C ILE A 18 -10.24 4.65 1.79
N HIS A 19 -9.42 4.95 0.78
CA HIS A 19 -8.65 3.93 0.08
C HIS A 19 -7.23 3.93 0.66
N GLU A 20 -6.88 2.86 1.36
CA GLU A 20 -5.54 2.70 1.92
C GLU A 20 -4.49 2.56 0.81
N MET A 21 -3.39 3.29 0.94
CA MET A 21 -2.28 3.23 0.00
C MET A 21 -1.00 3.68 0.69
N ILE A 22 0.13 3.12 0.28
CA ILE A 22 1.43 3.63 0.74
C ILE A 22 1.67 5.03 0.18
N CYS A 23 2.20 5.93 1.00
CA CYS A 23 2.59 7.28 0.56
C CYS A 23 4.08 7.38 0.15
N THR A 24 4.73 6.24 -0.04
CA THR A 24 6.13 6.13 -0.43
C THR A 24 6.27 5.33 -1.73
N THR A 25 7.39 5.52 -2.42
CA THR A 25 7.77 4.73 -3.61
C THR A 25 8.69 3.56 -3.26
N ILE A 26 8.83 3.27 -1.96
CA ILE A 26 9.62 2.17 -1.41
C ILE A 26 8.68 0.98 -1.22
N TRP A 27 9.03 -0.16 -1.85
CA TRP A 27 8.32 -1.42 -1.70
C TRP A 27 9.15 -2.37 -0.84
N GLY A 28 8.59 -2.82 0.28
CA GLY A 28 9.33 -3.62 1.27
C GLY A 28 10.32 -2.78 2.08
N ALA A 29 11.53 -3.30 2.26
CA ALA A 29 12.55 -2.66 3.07
C ALA A 29 13.38 -1.65 2.26
N PRO A 30 13.61 -0.42 2.76
CA PRO A 30 14.49 0.52 2.11
C PRO A 30 15.96 0.08 2.21
N ASP A 31 16.70 0.27 1.13
CA ASP A 31 18.15 0.34 1.11
C ASP A 31 18.65 1.79 1.32
N LEU A 32 19.97 1.99 1.24
CA LEU A 32 20.59 3.30 1.44
C LEU A 32 20.18 4.35 0.38
N ASP A 33 19.85 3.91 -0.84
CA ASP A 33 19.50 4.79 -1.96
C ASP A 33 18.01 5.17 -1.93
N SER A 34 17.17 4.27 -1.42
CA SER A 34 15.72 4.43 -1.36
C SER A 34 15.23 5.04 -0.06
N LEU A 35 15.95 4.88 1.05
CA LEU A 35 15.59 5.46 2.34
C LEU A 35 15.31 6.98 2.27
N PRO A 36 16.08 7.81 1.55
CA PRO A 36 15.80 9.24 1.41
C PRO A 36 14.47 9.56 0.72
N ARG A 37 13.82 8.58 0.05
CA ARG A 37 12.49 8.75 -0.58
C ARG A 37 11.34 8.66 0.41
N LYS A 38 11.58 8.18 1.65
CA LYS A 38 10.55 8.10 2.68
C LYS A 38 10.09 9.52 3.06
N PRO A 39 8.77 9.80 3.10
CA PRO A 39 8.26 11.09 3.56
C PRO A 39 8.74 11.43 4.98
N GLY A 40 9.23 12.66 5.15
CA GLY A 40 9.63 13.22 6.45
C GLY A 40 8.53 14.06 7.10
N VAL A 41 7.42 14.28 6.39
CA VAL A 41 6.23 14.98 6.90
C VAL A 41 5.09 14.02 7.12
N ALA A 42 4.17 14.39 8.00
CA ALA A 42 2.98 13.60 8.24
C ALA A 42 2.05 13.63 7.01
N VAL A 43 1.54 12.45 6.67
CA VAL A 43 0.63 12.24 5.54
C VAL A 43 -0.59 11.48 6.05
N VAL A 44 -1.79 11.98 5.75
CA VAL A 44 -3.06 11.29 6.05
C VAL A 44 -3.95 11.27 4.82
N SER A 45 -4.88 10.32 4.81
CA SER A 45 -5.93 10.21 3.81
C SER A 45 -7.29 10.45 4.44
N VAL A 46 -8.17 11.16 3.73
CA VAL A 46 -9.57 11.38 4.08
C VAL A 46 -10.47 10.90 2.94
N ASN A 47 -11.74 10.62 3.26
CA ASN A 47 -12.74 10.30 2.25
C ASN A 47 -13.15 11.56 1.44
N ARG A 48 -13.98 11.37 0.42
CA ARG A 48 -14.46 12.47 -0.43
C ARG A 48 -15.26 13.53 0.36
N PRO A 49 -16.31 13.18 1.14
CA PRO A 49 -17.09 14.17 1.87
C PRO A 49 -16.24 15.07 2.79
N ASP A 50 -15.34 14.49 3.57
CA ASP A 50 -14.49 15.22 4.52
C ASP A 50 -13.45 16.06 3.77
N GLY A 51 -12.87 15.52 2.71
CA GLY A 51 -11.94 16.26 1.86
C GLY A 51 -12.59 17.45 1.14
N GLU A 52 -13.82 17.30 0.65
CA GLU A 52 -14.60 18.40 0.06
C GLU A 52 -14.92 19.48 1.10
N ALA A 53 -15.26 19.09 2.33
CA ALA A 53 -15.49 20.01 3.43
C ALA A 53 -14.21 20.80 3.79
N LEU A 54 -13.07 20.13 3.92
CA LEU A 54 -11.77 20.77 4.19
C LEU A 54 -11.38 21.75 3.08
N VAL A 55 -11.57 21.37 1.81
CA VAL A 55 -11.33 22.26 0.66
C VAL A 55 -12.27 23.47 0.70
N GLY A 56 -13.54 23.27 1.05
CA GLY A 56 -14.51 24.35 1.23
C GLY A 56 -14.08 25.35 2.30
N MET A 57 -13.67 24.85 3.48
CA MET A 57 -13.15 25.69 4.57
C MET A 57 -11.91 26.48 4.15
N ALA A 58 -10.94 25.81 3.50
CA ALA A 58 -9.71 26.45 3.04
C ALA A 58 -9.97 27.56 2.01
N ARG A 59 -10.92 27.37 1.09
CA ARG A 59 -11.32 28.38 0.10
C ARG A 59 -11.96 29.62 0.73
N ASN A 60 -12.57 29.48 1.91
CA ASN A 60 -13.24 30.57 2.62
C ASN A 60 -12.30 31.40 3.51
N GLY A 61 -10.98 31.24 3.38
CA GLY A 61 -10.00 32.19 3.90
C GLY A 61 -9.35 31.82 5.23
N GLY A 62 -9.56 30.62 5.76
CA GLY A 62 -8.85 30.16 6.95
C GLY A 62 -9.19 28.73 7.33
N LEU A 63 -8.21 27.84 7.21
CA LEU A 63 -8.28 26.49 7.77
C LEU A 63 -7.02 26.25 8.60
N ASP A 64 -7.20 26.21 9.91
CA ASP A 64 -6.19 25.67 10.83
C ASP A 64 -6.54 24.21 11.11
N VAL A 65 -5.59 23.32 10.83
CA VAL A 65 -5.75 21.86 11.00
C VAL A 65 -4.66 21.34 11.92
N ALA A 66 -5.08 20.59 12.93
CA ALA A 66 -4.18 19.74 13.72
C ALA A 66 -4.13 18.35 13.10
N LEU A 67 -2.92 17.85 12.84
CA LEU A 67 -2.71 16.55 12.21
C LEU A 67 -1.75 15.72 13.06
N HIS A 68 -2.12 14.46 13.29
CA HIS A 68 -1.33 13.52 14.07
C HIS A 68 -1.30 12.17 13.37
N THR A 69 -0.11 11.59 13.26
CA THR A 69 0.09 10.23 12.73
C THR A 69 0.84 9.39 13.76
N ARG A 70 0.47 8.11 13.85
CA ARG A 70 1.20 7.12 14.63
C ARG A 70 1.41 5.90 13.74
N LEU A 71 2.65 5.70 13.32
CA LEU A 71 3.02 4.58 12.45
C LEU A 71 3.65 3.46 13.27
N ARG A 72 3.39 2.22 12.85
CA ARG A 72 4.16 1.06 13.28
C ARG A 72 5.20 0.79 12.21
N GLU A 73 6.47 0.94 12.56
CA GLU A 73 7.60 0.82 11.64
C GLU A 73 8.64 -0.16 12.17
N GLY A 74 9.44 -0.72 11.27
CA GLY A 74 10.53 -1.64 11.59
C GLY A 74 10.53 -2.87 10.68
N TRP A 75 11.23 -3.89 11.13
CA TRP A 75 11.30 -5.18 10.45
C TRP A 75 10.21 -6.10 10.98
N MET A 76 9.45 -6.70 10.07
CA MET A 76 8.45 -7.72 10.41
C MET A 76 8.78 -9.02 9.69
N ARG A 77 8.41 -10.14 10.30
CA ARG A 77 8.48 -11.43 9.66
C ARG A 77 7.29 -11.55 8.70
N CYS A 78 7.57 -11.59 7.39
CA CYS A 78 6.58 -11.82 6.36
C CYS A 78 6.74 -13.25 5.83
N PRO A 79 5.68 -14.09 5.83
CA PRO A 79 5.75 -15.41 5.22
C PRO A 79 5.83 -15.27 3.70
N VAL A 80 6.67 -16.10 3.08
CA VAL A 80 6.65 -16.35 1.63
C VAL A 80 6.15 -17.77 1.46
N VAL A 81 4.94 -17.92 0.91
CA VAL A 81 4.31 -19.22 0.70
C VAL A 81 4.67 -19.68 -0.70
N VAL A 82 5.17 -20.92 -0.80
CA VAL A 82 5.61 -21.52 -2.06
C VAL A 82 4.95 -22.88 -2.20
N ALA A 83 4.42 -23.14 -3.40
CA ALA A 83 4.02 -24.46 -3.86
C ALA A 83 4.85 -24.79 -5.09
N GLU A 84 5.44 -25.99 -5.12
CA GLU A 84 6.31 -26.43 -6.22
C GLU A 84 5.69 -27.65 -6.89
N ILE A 85 5.61 -27.62 -8.22
CA ILE A 85 5.20 -28.74 -9.05
C ILE A 85 6.44 -29.14 -9.86
N PRO A 86 7.08 -30.28 -9.56
CA PRO A 86 8.33 -30.66 -10.22
C PRO A 86 8.09 -31.00 -11.69
N GLY A 87 8.92 -30.44 -12.57
CA GLY A 87 8.96 -30.80 -13.97
C GLY A 87 9.44 -32.25 -14.17
N THR A 88 8.96 -32.91 -15.23
CA THR A 88 9.34 -34.29 -15.54
C THR A 88 10.66 -34.40 -16.30
N ASP A 89 10.90 -33.52 -17.26
CA ASP A 89 12.05 -33.60 -18.18
C ASP A 89 13.19 -32.67 -17.76
N GLU A 90 12.88 -31.43 -17.39
CA GLU A 90 13.83 -30.39 -16.98
C GLU A 90 13.50 -29.85 -15.57
N PRO A 91 13.73 -30.62 -14.49
CA PRO A 91 13.29 -30.26 -13.14
C PRO A 91 13.96 -29.01 -12.56
N ASP A 92 15.09 -28.57 -13.12
CA ASP A 92 15.81 -27.36 -12.71
C ASP A 92 15.32 -26.08 -13.40
N VAL A 93 14.40 -26.20 -14.37
CA VAL A 93 13.78 -25.08 -15.09
C VAL A 93 12.39 -24.84 -14.53
N PHE A 94 12.06 -23.58 -14.22
CA PHE A 94 10.77 -23.23 -13.62
C PHE A 94 10.05 -22.11 -14.37
N LEU A 95 8.73 -22.14 -14.27
CA LEU A 95 7.84 -21.01 -14.57
C LEU A 95 7.24 -20.51 -13.26
N LEU A 96 7.24 -19.20 -13.05
CA LEU A 96 6.71 -18.57 -11.84
C LEU A 96 5.33 -17.97 -12.08
N ALA A 97 4.31 -18.54 -11.45
CA ALA A 97 3.03 -17.88 -11.21
C ALA A 97 3.04 -17.27 -9.80
N HIS A 98 2.81 -15.95 -9.67
CA HIS A 98 2.92 -15.26 -8.38
C HIS A 98 1.83 -14.22 -8.15
N GLY A 99 1.65 -13.89 -6.87
CA GLY A 99 0.86 -12.78 -6.33
C GLY A 99 1.40 -12.38 -4.95
N HIS A 100 0.86 -11.32 -4.36
CA HIS A 100 1.15 -10.98 -2.97
C HIS A 100 0.01 -11.43 -2.06
N LEU A 101 0.37 -11.87 -0.86
CA LEU A 101 -0.55 -12.41 0.13
C LEU A 101 -1.10 -11.34 1.08
N ASP A 102 -0.34 -10.27 1.30
CA ASP A 102 -0.74 -9.20 2.21
C ASP A 102 -1.83 -8.33 1.61
N SER A 103 -2.63 -7.72 2.46
CA SER A 103 -3.74 -6.86 2.04
C SER A 103 -4.12 -5.88 3.13
N TRP A 104 -4.80 -4.80 2.74
CA TRP A 104 -5.53 -3.98 3.69
C TRP A 104 -6.87 -4.61 4.05
N HIS A 105 -7.19 -4.60 5.34
CA HIS A 105 -8.45 -5.14 5.89
C HIS A 105 -8.72 -6.60 5.48
N VAL A 106 -9.76 -6.83 4.66
CA VAL A 106 -10.18 -8.15 4.18
C VAL A 106 -9.52 -8.51 2.84
N GLY A 107 -9.07 -7.52 2.05
CA GLY A 107 -8.25 -7.78 0.86
C GLY A 107 -8.90 -8.53 -0.30
N ILE A 108 -10.23 -8.60 -0.38
CA ILE A 108 -10.92 -9.46 -1.37
C ILE A 108 -10.44 -9.19 -2.80
N GLY A 109 -10.44 -7.92 -3.22
CA GLY A 109 -10.03 -7.55 -4.59
C GLY A 109 -8.53 -7.31 -4.78
N ASP A 110 -7.77 -7.24 -3.69
CA ASP A 110 -6.34 -6.94 -3.67
C ASP A 110 -5.73 -7.56 -2.40
N ASN A 111 -5.32 -8.83 -2.41
CA ASN A 111 -5.28 -9.74 -3.57
C ASN A 111 -5.83 -11.15 -3.29
N ALA A 112 -6.75 -11.29 -2.33
CA ALA A 112 -7.25 -12.61 -1.93
C ALA A 112 -7.88 -13.42 -3.08
N THR A 113 -8.56 -12.78 -4.04
CA THR A 113 -9.07 -13.48 -5.23
C THR A 113 -7.97 -13.98 -6.16
N GLY A 114 -6.87 -13.22 -6.27
CA GLY A 114 -5.68 -13.65 -7.01
C GLY A 114 -5.01 -14.83 -6.33
N ASP A 115 -4.87 -14.79 -5.01
CA ASP A 115 -4.31 -15.91 -4.23
C ASP A 115 -5.17 -17.18 -4.34
N ALA A 116 -6.50 -17.05 -4.28
CA ALA A 116 -7.40 -18.17 -4.52
C ALA A 116 -7.20 -18.79 -5.92
N THR A 117 -6.93 -17.95 -6.92
CA THR A 117 -6.62 -18.42 -8.28
C THR A 117 -5.29 -19.16 -8.31
N LEU A 118 -4.25 -18.65 -7.65
CA LEU A 118 -2.93 -19.33 -7.56
C LEU A 118 -3.03 -20.68 -6.85
N LEU A 119 -3.81 -20.77 -5.77
CA LEU A 119 -4.06 -22.04 -5.07
C LEU A 119 -4.78 -23.04 -5.97
N GLU A 120 -5.77 -22.59 -6.75
CA GLU A 120 -6.48 -23.47 -7.68
C GLU A 120 -5.58 -23.94 -8.83
N LEU A 121 -4.71 -23.07 -9.37
CA LEU A 121 -3.70 -23.48 -10.35
C LEU A 121 -2.78 -24.57 -9.78
N ALA A 122 -2.27 -24.37 -8.57
CA ALA A 122 -1.41 -25.35 -7.90
C ALA A 122 -2.13 -26.67 -7.55
N ARG A 123 -3.47 -26.67 -7.49
CA ARG A 123 -4.28 -27.87 -7.20
C ARG A 123 -4.53 -28.72 -8.45
N ILE A 124 -4.63 -28.10 -9.62
CA ILE A 124 -5.01 -28.78 -10.87
C ILE A 124 -3.83 -29.20 -11.74
N PHE A 125 -2.66 -28.58 -11.55
CA PHE A 125 -1.40 -28.94 -12.18
C PHE A 125 -0.51 -29.69 -11.19
#